data_AF-K5WCE0-F1
#
_entry.id   AF-K5WCE0-F1
#
_cell.length_a   1.000
_cell.length_b   1.000
_cell.length_c   1.000
_cell.angle_alpha   90.00
_cell.angle_beta   90.00
_cell.angle_gamma   90.00
#
_symmetry.space_group_name_H-M   'P 1'
#
loop_
_entity.id
_entity.type
_entity.pdbx_description
1 polymer ?
#
loop_
_entity_poly.entity_id
_entity_poly.type
_entity_poly.pdbx_seq_one_letter_code
_entity_poly.pdbx_strand_id
1 'polypeptide(L)'
;MSGLKTRSSVSLDSREKDPEIITGIHEIVREVPSTRKFKGYADKFNAWLASRGLEGHGIEPTTEEQRTDTRIFQVFTVWFSANVNVPAFGAASIGPAFFGLGMRTTFLTCVVTDLITCIFPAYFAVFGPKLGTRAMVQSRFSWGYYGAIIPSFLNVLTMQGYLIINCIIGGQTLGAVLPHPSATLGIVITGLISLAVTFCGYQILHWYEMFCWIPNAVAVIVMLAINSKTLRSVPVEDPTPASAASILTFAAAVAASVVAWCPISPDYGVFHSHKASSMRIFIYAYLGFLLSSVLMHLVGGAFTAAAPYVPAWQAGLGNGNDIGGLVAAVLAGAGGFGKFLVVCMALTTPSASTPSMYTACTSLMTIWRGFEKVPRFLFAIISTAILIPVGIVGATEFYDTFTQILSFIGYWLGPFMAIVLTEHFVFRRRWCAYAVADAWNVPTHPRLARGYAAVWTMLSSIPLIAVCMSQVWWTGPVARAGTGDIAMMVSFVYSVPMYAFARRLELRYTSSA
;
A
#
# COMPACT_ATOMS: atom_id res chain seq x y z
N MET A 1 82.46 5.59 -19.61
CA MET A 1 82.78 5.37 -18.18
C MET A 1 81.49 5.05 -17.45
N SER A 2 81.45 3.89 -16.78
CA SER A 2 80.56 3.45 -15.68
C SER A 2 79.17 4.12 -15.52
N GLY A 3 78.05 3.42 -15.42
CA GLY A 3 77.83 2.01 -15.13
C GLY A 3 76.41 1.81 -14.60
N LEU A 4 75.84 0.66 -14.94
CA LEU A 4 74.91 -0.16 -14.15
C LEU A 4 74.35 0.43 -12.83
N LYS A 5 73.03 0.36 -12.68
CA LYS A 5 72.41 -0.54 -11.67
C LYS A 5 70.92 -0.77 -11.91
N THR A 6 70.64 -2.05 -12.14
CA THR A 6 69.38 -2.81 -12.07
C THR A 6 68.57 -2.61 -10.78
N ARG A 7 67.23 -2.61 -10.89
CA ARG A 7 66.26 -3.15 -9.91
C ARG A 7 65.02 -3.63 -10.70
N SER A 8 64.90 -4.92 -10.98
CA SER A 8 64.39 -6.02 -10.14
C SER A 8 62.85 -6.10 -10.13
N SER A 9 62.36 -7.07 -10.90
CA SER A 9 61.24 -7.98 -10.65
C SER A 9 59.88 -7.42 -10.21
N VAL A 10 58.94 -7.58 -11.14
CA VAL A 10 57.50 -7.73 -10.95
C VAL A 10 57.18 -8.81 -9.90
N SER A 11 56.29 -8.51 -8.96
CA SER A 11 55.39 -9.48 -8.33
C SER A 11 54.05 -8.82 -8.00
N LEU A 12 52.97 -9.53 -8.33
CA LEU A 12 51.56 -9.18 -8.29
C LEU A 12 51.07 -8.78 -6.88
N ASP A 13 50.19 -7.76 -6.77
CA ASP A 13 48.90 -7.95 -6.09
C ASP A 13 47.86 -6.84 -6.37
N SER A 14 46.60 -7.28 -6.45
CA SER A 14 45.32 -6.60 -6.21
C SER A 14 44.93 -5.31 -6.97
N ARG A 15 43.91 -5.47 -7.81
CA ARG A 15 43.03 -4.41 -8.34
C ARG A 15 42.36 -3.65 -7.19
N GLU A 16 42.74 -2.38 -7.02
CA GLU A 16 42.07 -1.44 -6.13
C GLU A 16 40.71 -1.04 -6.75
N LYS A 17 39.65 -1.13 -5.93
CA LYS A 17 38.28 -0.73 -6.28
C LYS A 17 38.15 0.77 -6.08
N ASP A 18 37.61 1.46 -7.08
CA ASP A 18 37.31 2.90 -7.08
C ASP A 18 36.51 3.34 -5.83
N PRO A 19 37.01 4.27 -5.00
CA PRO A 19 36.31 4.78 -3.82
C PRO A 19 35.23 5.84 -4.09
N GLU A 20 35.00 6.25 -5.35
CA GLU A 20 34.12 7.40 -5.67
C GLU A 20 32.61 7.15 -5.48
N ILE A 21 32.18 5.91 -5.22
CA ILE A 21 30.75 5.58 -5.04
C ILE A 21 30.25 5.91 -3.61
N ILE A 22 31.15 6.12 -2.64
CA ILE A 22 30.79 6.23 -1.22
C ILE A 22 30.87 7.68 -0.69
N THR A 23 31.59 8.58 -1.36
CA THR A 23 31.86 9.94 -0.86
C THR A 23 30.76 10.96 -1.14
N GLY A 24 29.77 10.66 -1.99
CA GLY A 24 28.62 11.54 -2.22
C GLY A 24 27.53 11.52 -1.14
N ILE A 25 27.68 10.71 -0.09
CA ILE A 25 26.61 10.41 0.88
C ILE A 25 26.72 11.21 2.20
N HIS A 26 27.84 11.91 2.45
CA HIS A 26 28.06 12.60 3.73
C HIS A 26 27.85 14.12 3.74
N GLU A 27 27.58 14.77 2.60
CA GLU A 27 27.66 16.25 2.51
C GLU A 27 26.32 17.02 2.49
N ILE A 28 25.19 16.39 2.83
CA ILE A 28 23.84 17.04 2.77
C ILE A 28 23.23 17.23 4.17
N VAL A 29 24.06 17.51 5.18
CA VAL A 29 23.58 18.05 6.47
C VAL A 29 24.09 19.48 6.60
N ARG A 30 23.50 20.40 5.83
CA ARG A 30 23.57 21.83 6.17
C ARG A 30 22.32 22.19 6.98
N GLU A 31 22.57 22.58 8.22
CA GLU A 31 21.59 23.15 9.14
C GLU A 31 20.86 24.35 8.50
N VAL A 32 19.54 24.37 8.61
CA VAL A 32 18.72 25.60 8.48
C VAL A 32 18.15 25.92 9.86
N PRO A 33 18.17 27.18 10.34
CA PRO A 33 17.83 27.51 11.72
C PRO A 33 16.31 27.43 11.93
N SER A 34 15.86 26.56 12.85
CA SER A 34 14.46 26.53 13.27
C SER A 34 14.14 27.69 14.21
N THR A 35 13.33 28.63 13.74
CA THR A 35 12.76 29.69 14.59
C THR A 35 11.49 29.18 15.27
N ARG A 36 11.60 28.57 16.46
CA ARG A 36 10.68 28.76 17.61
C ARG A 36 11.12 27.95 18.83
N LYS A 37 11.23 28.64 19.97
CA LYS A 37 11.73 28.16 21.26
C LYS A 37 10.74 27.17 21.93
N PHE A 38 10.97 25.86 21.81
CA PHE A 38 10.54 24.85 22.79
C PHE A 38 11.68 23.83 22.94
N LYS A 39 12.64 24.12 23.81
CA LYS A 39 13.97 23.47 23.85
C LYS A 39 14.06 22.41 24.94
N GLY A 40 14.68 21.26 24.61
CA GLY A 40 15.43 20.50 25.62
C GLY A 40 15.78 19.07 25.22
N TYR A 41 14.83 18.16 25.38
CA TYR A 41 15.09 16.71 25.34
C TYR A 41 14.53 16.02 24.10
N ALA A 42 13.33 16.39 23.65
CA ALA A 42 12.72 15.81 22.45
C ALA A 42 13.53 16.14 21.19
N ASP A 43 14.04 17.36 21.04
CA ASP A 43 14.87 17.74 19.89
C ASP A 43 16.25 17.10 19.93
N LYS A 44 16.86 16.95 21.11
CA LYS A 44 18.13 16.23 21.26
C LYS A 44 17.96 14.75 20.94
N PHE A 45 16.83 14.17 21.35
CA PHE A 45 16.48 12.80 21.02
C PHE A 45 16.18 12.65 19.52
N ASN A 46 15.40 13.56 18.92
CA ASN A 46 15.14 13.58 17.47
C ASN A 46 16.41 13.81 16.65
N ALA A 47 17.33 14.68 17.10
CA ALA A 47 18.64 14.88 16.48
C ALA A 47 19.55 13.66 16.65
N TRP A 48 19.47 12.96 17.79
CA TRP A 48 20.16 11.69 18.01
C TRP A 48 19.58 10.56 17.16
N LEU A 49 18.26 10.51 16.97
CA LEU A 49 17.59 9.58 16.07
C LEU A 49 17.98 9.90 14.61
N ALA A 50 17.93 11.17 14.21
CA ALA A 50 18.33 11.62 12.88
C ALA A 50 19.81 11.35 12.59
N SER A 51 20.72 11.52 13.56
CA SER A 51 22.14 11.17 13.41
C SER A 51 22.38 9.65 13.29
N ARG A 52 21.38 8.83 13.64
CA ARG A 52 21.35 7.38 13.43
C ARG A 52 20.56 6.97 12.18
N GLY A 53 20.16 7.91 11.33
CA GLY A 53 19.42 7.65 10.09
C GLY A 53 17.92 7.38 10.26
N LEU A 54 17.38 7.65 11.45
CA LEU A 54 15.95 7.52 11.75
C LEU A 54 15.23 8.83 11.37
N GLU A 55 14.24 8.73 10.50
CA GLU A 55 13.54 9.90 9.97
C GLU A 55 12.71 10.58 11.07
N GLY A 56 13.10 11.81 11.44
CA GLY A 56 12.38 12.65 12.41
C GLY A 56 11.33 13.59 11.80
N HIS A 57 11.19 13.62 10.46
CA HIS A 57 10.18 14.44 9.79
C HIS A 57 8.79 13.82 9.99
N GLY A 58 7.87 14.60 10.57
CA GLY A 58 6.49 14.21 10.78
C GLY A 58 5.62 14.47 9.54
N ILE A 59 4.54 15.21 9.74
CA ILE A 59 3.56 15.55 8.68
C ILE A 59 3.87 16.87 7.96
N GLU A 60 4.98 17.52 8.32
CA GLU A 60 5.39 18.78 7.69
C GLU A 60 5.68 18.56 6.20
N PRO A 61 5.17 19.42 5.30
CA PRO A 61 5.46 19.32 3.89
C PRO A 61 6.95 19.50 3.59
N THR A 62 7.48 18.62 2.74
CA THR A 62 8.85 18.72 2.24
C THR A 62 8.96 19.92 1.30
N THR A 63 9.92 20.82 1.55
CA THR A 63 10.08 22.03 0.71
C THR A 63 10.57 21.68 -0.71
N GLU A 64 10.53 22.64 -1.63
CA GLU A 64 10.99 22.41 -2.99
C GLU A 64 12.51 22.15 -3.06
N GLU A 65 13.28 22.74 -2.15
CA GLU A 65 14.73 22.58 -2.04
C GLU A 65 15.11 21.20 -1.49
N GLN A 66 14.28 20.62 -0.63
CA GLN A 66 14.45 19.26 -0.10
C GLN A 66 14.03 18.17 -1.11
N ARG A 67 13.27 18.53 -2.15
CA ARG A 67 12.82 17.65 -3.23
C ARG A 67 13.89 17.46 -4.31
N THR A 68 14.98 16.81 -3.93
CA THR A 68 16.19 16.68 -4.77
C THR A 68 16.24 15.38 -5.57
N ASP A 69 15.46 14.36 -5.25
CA ASP A 69 15.60 13.05 -5.92
C ASP A 69 15.06 13.11 -7.36
N THR A 70 15.95 12.97 -8.33
CA THR A 70 15.63 12.99 -9.76
C THR A 70 15.31 11.60 -10.32
N ARG A 71 15.47 10.54 -9.53
CA ARG A 71 15.29 9.14 -9.93
C ARG A 71 13.81 8.74 -9.90
N ILE A 72 13.00 9.38 -10.73
CA ILE A 72 11.53 9.17 -10.77
C ILE A 72 11.16 7.70 -11.08
N PHE A 73 12.05 6.93 -11.70
CA PHE A 73 11.82 5.49 -11.91
C PHE A 73 11.67 4.71 -10.59
N GLN A 74 12.14 5.24 -9.45
CA GLN A 74 11.94 4.62 -8.15
C GLN A 74 10.46 4.55 -7.74
N VAL A 75 9.62 5.45 -8.28
CA VAL A 75 8.16 5.36 -8.11
C VAL A 75 7.64 4.04 -8.68
N PHE A 76 8.16 3.59 -9.83
CA PHE A 76 7.82 2.27 -10.37
C PHE A 76 8.26 1.15 -9.42
N THR A 77 9.53 1.16 -9.00
CA THR A 77 10.09 0.05 -8.21
C THR A 77 9.44 -0.10 -6.85
N VAL A 78 9.10 1.01 -6.17
CA VAL A 78 8.42 0.98 -4.86
C VAL A 78 7.05 0.30 -4.98
N TRP A 79 6.23 0.70 -5.96
CA TRP A 79 4.89 0.12 -6.10
C TRP A 79 4.91 -1.28 -6.68
N PHE A 80 5.82 -1.54 -7.62
CA PHE A 80 6.05 -2.89 -8.13
C PHE A 80 6.45 -3.82 -7.00
N SER A 81 7.37 -3.39 -6.14
CA SER A 81 7.90 -4.21 -5.06
C SER A 81 6.88 -4.50 -3.96
N ALA A 82 6.18 -3.47 -3.50
CA ALA A 82 5.12 -3.63 -2.50
C ALA A 82 4.00 -4.59 -2.93
N ASN A 83 3.77 -4.73 -4.24
CA ASN A 83 2.68 -5.55 -4.79
C ASN A 83 3.15 -6.90 -5.34
N VAL A 84 4.42 -7.11 -5.72
CA VAL A 84 4.96 -8.45 -6.01
C VAL A 84 5.22 -9.16 -4.67
N ASN A 85 4.13 -9.50 -3.97
CA ASN A 85 4.14 -10.04 -2.62
C ASN A 85 2.93 -10.95 -2.37
N VAL A 86 3.03 -11.85 -1.40
CA VAL A 86 1.99 -12.84 -1.08
C VAL A 86 0.62 -12.21 -0.71
N PRO A 87 0.54 -11.04 -0.05
CA PRO A 87 -0.74 -10.39 0.17
C PRO A 87 -1.52 -10.07 -1.11
N ALA A 88 -0.84 -9.64 -2.18
CA ALA A 88 -1.49 -9.43 -3.47
C ALA A 88 -1.95 -10.76 -4.09
N PHE A 89 -1.21 -11.86 -3.90
CA PHE A 89 -1.67 -13.20 -4.26
C PHE A 89 -2.99 -13.54 -3.53
N GLY A 90 -3.05 -13.26 -2.22
CA GLY A 90 -4.25 -13.50 -1.40
C GLY A 90 -5.47 -12.68 -1.82
N ALA A 91 -5.28 -11.45 -2.34
CA ALA A 91 -6.39 -10.61 -2.80
C ALA A 91 -7.23 -11.28 -3.91
N ALA A 92 -6.59 -12.00 -4.83
CA ALA A 92 -7.30 -12.70 -5.90
C ALA A 92 -7.75 -14.11 -5.52
N SER A 93 -7.15 -14.74 -4.51
CA SER A 93 -7.55 -16.08 -4.05
C SER A 93 -8.98 -16.11 -3.49
N ILE A 94 -9.51 -14.95 -3.05
CA ILE A 94 -10.91 -14.80 -2.62
C ILE A 94 -11.88 -15.23 -3.74
N GLY A 95 -11.57 -14.95 -5.00
CA GLY A 95 -12.45 -15.27 -6.13
C GLY A 95 -12.81 -16.75 -6.15
N PRO A 96 -11.82 -17.66 -6.26
CA PRO A 96 -12.10 -19.08 -6.23
C PRO A 96 -12.49 -19.62 -4.86
N ALA A 97 -11.82 -19.21 -3.79
CA ALA A 97 -12.03 -19.84 -2.48
C ALA A 97 -13.28 -19.39 -1.74
N PHE A 98 -13.71 -18.14 -1.93
CA PHE A 98 -14.87 -17.57 -1.25
C PHE A 98 -16.07 -17.42 -2.20
N PHE A 99 -15.85 -16.96 -3.44
CA PHE A 99 -16.93 -16.77 -4.42
C PHE A 99 -17.14 -17.97 -5.36
N GLY A 100 -16.33 -19.04 -5.23
CA GLY A 100 -16.47 -20.26 -6.03
C GLY A 100 -16.19 -20.05 -7.52
N LEU A 101 -15.47 -18.99 -7.89
CA LEU A 101 -15.16 -18.67 -9.29
C LEU A 101 -14.09 -19.62 -9.85
N GLY A 102 -14.24 -20.01 -11.10
CA GLY A 102 -13.24 -20.72 -11.87
C GLY A 102 -12.13 -19.79 -12.37
N MET A 103 -11.09 -20.40 -12.93
CA MET A 103 -9.86 -19.71 -13.31
C MET A 103 -10.12 -18.59 -14.34
N ARG A 104 -10.95 -18.83 -15.35
CA ARG A 104 -11.27 -17.87 -16.41
C ARG A 104 -11.94 -16.62 -15.86
N THR A 105 -13.00 -16.80 -15.07
CA THR A 105 -13.80 -15.70 -14.54
C THR A 105 -12.97 -14.89 -13.54
N THR A 106 -12.17 -15.54 -12.70
CA THR A 106 -11.21 -14.85 -11.83
C THR A 106 -10.21 -14.03 -12.63
N PHE A 107 -9.60 -14.60 -13.66
CA PHE A 107 -8.58 -13.90 -14.48
C PHE A 107 -9.14 -12.67 -15.18
N LEU A 108 -10.26 -12.82 -15.88
CA LEU A 108 -10.90 -11.72 -16.60
C LEU A 108 -11.30 -10.61 -15.64
N THR A 109 -11.85 -10.98 -14.48
CA THR A 109 -12.25 -10.01 -13.46
C THR A 109 -11.05 -9.25 -12.90
N CYS A 110 -9.96 -9.93 -12.54
CA CYS A 110 -8.74 -9.29 -12.05
C CYS A 110 -8.14 -8.34 -13.10
N VAL A 111 -7.94 -8.80 -14.34
CA VAL A 111 -7.31 -7.99 -15.40
C VAL A 111 -8.13 -6.72 -15.70
N VAL A 112 -9.44 -6.86 -15.89
CA VAL A 112 -10.31 -5.70 -16.17
C VAL A 112 -10.33 -4.75 -14.98
N THR A 113 -10.41 -5.29 -13.76
CA THR A 113 -10.44 -4.48 -12.55
C THR A 113 -9.14 -3.72 -12.38
N ASP A 114 -7.98 -4.38 -12.42
CA ASP A 114 -6.66 -3.77 -12.24
C ASP A 114 -6.37 -2.70 -13.29
N LEU A 115 -6.72 -2.94 -14.56
CA LEU A 115 -6.54 -1.96 -15.64
C LEU A 115 -7.23 -0.63 -15.33
N ILE A 116 -8.42 -0.69 -14.71
CA ILE A 116 -9.21 0.49 -14.35
C ILE A 116 -8.74 1.07 -13.02
N THR A 117 -8.56 0.23 -12.00
CA THR A 117 -8.39 0.70 -10.62
C THR A 117 -6.98 1.17 -10.33
N CYS A 118 -5.95 0.65 -11.01
CA CYS A 118 -4.58 1.13 -10.87
C CYS A 118 -4.40 2.60 -11.32
N ILE A 119 -5.34 3.15 -12.10
CA ILE A 119 -5.31 4.56 -12.53
C ILE A 119 -5.38 5.50 -11.31
N PHE A 120 -6.20 5.16 -10.32
CA PHE A 120 -6.43 6.02 -9.16
C PHE A 120 -5.17 6.18 -8.29
N PRO A 121 -4.56 5.12 -7.71
CA PRO A 121 -3.37 5.29 -6.90
C PRO A 121 -2.18 5.81 -7.71
N ALA A 122 -2.09 5.49 -9.02
CA ALA A 122 -1.06 6.06 -9.89
C ALA A 122 -1.19 7.58 -10.04
N TYR A 123 -2.41 8.09 -10.16
CA TYR A 123 -2.64 9.54 -10.18
C TYR A 123 -2.38 10.17 -8.80
N PHE A 124 -2.79 9.49 -7.73
CA PHE A 124 -2.51 9.98 -6.38
C PHE A 124 -1.01 10.10 -6.10
N ALA A 125 -0.19 9.17 -6.60
CA ALA A 125 1.27 9.24 -6.51
C ALA A 125 1.86 10.56 -7.07
N VAL A 126 1.17 11.21 -8.03
CA VAL A 126 1.60 12.51 -8.60
C VAL A 126 1.54 13.64 -7.56
N PHE A 127 0.63 13.59 -6.58
CA PHE A 127 0.53 14.61 -5.54
C PHE A 127 1.81 14.70 -4.71
N GLY A 128 2.49 13.58 -4.45
CA GLY A 128 3.70 13.51 -3.64
C GLY A 128 4.81 14.45 -4.15
N PRO A 129 5.36 14.22 -5.36
CA PRO A 129 6.43 15.07 -5.89
C PRO A 129 5.98 16.51 -6.17
N LYS A 130 4.71 16.71 -6.57
CA LYS A 130 4.18 18.03 -6.94
C LYS A 130 3.89 18.92 -5.75
N LEU A 131 3.34 18.37 -4.66
CA LEU A 131 2.95 19.14 -3.49
C LEU A 131 3.93 19.00 -2.33
N GLY A 132 4.70 17.91 -2.27
CA GLY A 132 5.57 17.57 -1.13
C GLY A 132 4.79 17.30 0.14
N THR A 133 3.50 16.99 0.03
CA THR A 133 2.63 16.71 1.16
C THR A 133 2.32 15.24 1.21
N ARG A 134 2.31 14.69 2.43
CA ARG A 134 1.72 13.39 2.71
C ARG A 134 0.22 13.41 2.40
N ALA A 135 -0.37 12.25 2.10
CA ALA A 135 -1.72 12.10 1.58
C ALA A 135 -2.80 12.71 2.50
N MET A 136 -2.72 12.47 3.80
CA MET A 136 -3.71 13.02 4.73
C MET A 136 -3.58 14.53 4.92
N VAL A 137 -2.36 15.07 4.85
CA VAL A 137 -2.14 16.52 4.82
C VAL A 137 -2.66 17.13 3.52
N GLN A 138 -2.42 16.44 2.39
CA GLN A 138 -2.96 16.81 1.08
C GLN A 138 -4.49 16.85 1.11
N SER A 139 -5.13 15.92 1.81
CA SER A 139 -6.60 15.85 1.88
C SER A 139 -7.22 17.11 2.50
N ARG A 140 -6.50 17.86 3.35
CA ARG A 140 -6.96 19.13 3.95
C ARG A 140 -7.33 20.17 2.89
N PHE A 141 -6.76 20.09 1.69
CA PHE A 141 -7.12 21.00 0.60
C PHE A 141 -8.51 20.75 0.01
N SER A 142 -9.05 19.55 0.16
CA SER A 142 -10.41 19.20 -0.29
C SER A 142 -11.41 19.11 0.87
N TRP A 143 -10.93 18.63 2.03
CA TRP A 143 -11.72 18.34 3.22
C TRP A 143 -11.65 19.43 4.29
N GLY A 144 -10.80 20.43 4.12
CA GLY A 144 -10.51 21.42 5.15
C GLY A 144 -9.74 20.85 6.33
N TYR A 145 -9.34 21.73 7.25
CA TYR A 145 -8.51 21.31 8.39
C TYR A 145 -9.22 20.30 9.29
N TYR A 146 -10.45 20.61 9.70
CA TYR A 146 -11.24 19.78 10.60
C TYR A 146 -11.91 18.61 9.88
N GLY A 147 -12.42 18.83 8.66
CA GLY A 147 -13.04 17.74 7.90
C GLY A 147 -12.05 16.65 7.53
N ALA A 148 -10.77 16.97 7.30
CA ALA A 148 -9.72 15.99 7.00
C ALA A 148 -9.41 15.03 8.17
N ILE A 149 -9.89 15.31 9.39
CA ILE A 149 -9.78 14.38 10.52
C ILE A 149 -10.51 13.06 10.20
N ILE A 150 -11.65 13.13 9.50
CA ILE A 150 -12.46 11.96 9.13
C ILE A 150 -11.66 10.99 8.25
N PRO A 151 -11.18 11.38 7.04
CA PRO A 151 -10.38 10.47 6.21
C PRO A 151 -9.06 10.10 6.88
N SER A 152 -8.45 10.96 7.70
CA SER A 152 -7.24 10.59 8.44
C SER A 152 -7.48 9.44 9.41
N PHE A 153 -8.57 9.47 10.17
CA PHE A 153 -8.97 8.40 11.08
C PHE A 153 -9.31 7.11 10.32
N LEU A 154 -10.12 7.21 9.26
CA LEU A 154 -10.47 6.05 8.43
C LEU A 154 -9.24 5.43 7.75
N ASN A 155 -8.26 6.24 7.38
CA ASN A 155 -7.00 5.75 6.83
C ASN A 155 -6.15 5.03 7.88
N VAL A 156 -6.10 5.49 9.13
CA VAL A 156 -5.43 4.76 10.23
C VAL A 156 -6.04 3.36 10.37
N LEU A 157 -7.38 3.25 10.38
CA LEU A 157 -8.06 1.96 10.46
C LEU A 157 -7.77 1.08 9.23
N THR A 158 -7.76 1.66 8.03
CA THR A 158 -7.45 0.96 6.79
C THR A 158 -6.02 0.40 6.80
N MET A 159 -5.03 1.23 7.16
CA MET A 159 -3.64 0.78 7.27
C MET A 159 -3.50 -0.31 8.34
N GLN A 160 -4.19 -0.17 9.48
CA GLN A 160 -4.19 -1.18 10.53
C GLN A 160 -4.76 -2.51 10.05
N GLY A 161 -5.84 -2.49 9.26
CA GLY A 161 -6.42 -3.67 8.63
C GLY A 161 -5.43 -4.37 7.69
N TYR A 162 -4.76 -3.64 6.80
CA TYR A 162 -3.73 -4.21 5.93
C TYR A 162 -2.55 -4.78 6.70
N LEU A 163 -2.12 -4.12 7.77
CA LEU A 163 -1.06 -4.64 8.62
C LEU A 163 -1.43 -5.98 9.26
N ILE A 164 -2.69 -6.13 9.69
CA ILE A 164 -3.21 -7.41 10.20
C ILE A 164 -3.20 -8.47 9.10
N ILE A 165 -3.76 -8.18 7.93
CA ILE A 165 -3.82 -9.10 6.78
C ILE A 165 -2.43 -9.55 6.36
N ASN A 166 -1.52 -8.60 6.14
CA ASN A 166 -0.15 -8.89 5.72
C ASN A 166 0.57 -9.74 6.77
N CYS A 167 0.34 -9.47 8.06
CA CYS A 167 0.94 -10.27 9.13
C CYS A 167 0.38 -11.69 9.18
N ILE A 168 -0.93 -11.88 8.94
CA ILE A 168 -1.54 -13.21 8.82
C ILE A 168 -0.91 -13.98 7.66
N ILE A 169 -0.88 -13.39 6.46
CA ILE A 169 -0.38 -14.07 5.25
C ILE A 169 1.12 -14.37 5.37
N GLY A 170 1.93 -13.41 5.82
CA GLY A 170 3.36 -13.63 6.05
C GLY A 170 3.61 -14.67 7.14
N GLY A 171 2.80 -14.65 8.19
CA GLY A 171 2.87 -15.60 9.29
C GLY A 171 2.46 -17.02 8.91
N GLN A 172 1.40 -17.18 8.11
CA GLN A 172 1.04 -18.46 7.49
C GLN A 172 2.16 -18.98 6.60
N THR A 173 2.73 -18.11 5.76
CA THR A 173 3.80 -18.48 4.82
C THR A 173 5.04 -18.94 5.57
N LEU A 174 5.45 -18.23 6.62
CA LEU A 174 6.56 -18.62 7.47
C LEU A 174 6.24 -19.88 8.28
N GLY A 175 5.03 -19.94 8.85
CA GLY A 175 4.55 -21.02 9.69
C GLY A 175 4.54 -22.37 8.96
N ALA A 176 4.21 -22.37 7.67
CA ALA A 176 4.13 -23.57 6.83
C ALA A 176 5.48 -24.30 6.66
N VAL A 177 6.61 -23.62 6.89
CA VAL A 177 7.96 -24.19 6.72
C VAL A 177 8.71 -24.44 8.03
N LEU A 178 8.09 -24.12 9.16
CA LEU A 178 8.63 -24.41 10.48
C LEU A 178 8.65 -25.93 10.75
N PRO A 179 9.56 -26.42 11.61
CA PRO A 179 9.59 -27.84 12.01
C PRO A 179 8.26 -28.32 12.59
N HIS A 180 7.58 -27.44 13.33
CA HIS A 180 6.21 -27.63 13.81
C HIS A 180 5.36 -26.52 13.19
N PRO A 181 4.58 -26.83 12.12
CA PRO A 181 3.79 -25.82 11.45
C PRO A 181 2.84 -25.09 12.40
N SER A 182 2.96 -23.77 12.45
CA SER A 182 2.16 -22.92 13.34
C SER A 182 2.03 -21.52 12.74
N ALA A 183 0.83 -21.20 12.27
CA ALA A 183 0.50 -19.85 11.80
C ALA A 183 0.68 -18.82 12.93
N THR A 184 0.27 -19.15 14.17
CA THR A 184 0.42 -18.28 15.34
C THR A 184 1.88 -17.86 15.57
N LEU A 185 2.81 -18.81 15.58
CA LEU A 185 4.23 -18.51 15.76
C LEU A 185 4.78 -17.69 14.58
N GLY A 186 4.38 -18.03 13.35
CA GLY A 186 4.75 -17.27 12.17
C GLY A 186 4.25 -15.83 12.19
N ILE A 187 3.02 -15.59 12.66
CA ILE A 187 2.41 -14.25 12.82
C ILE A 187 3.22 -13.42 13.82
N VAL A 188 3.56 -13.99 14.98
CA VAL A 188 4.37 -13.29 15.98
C VAL A 188 5.73 -12.89 15.41
N ILE A 189 6.43 -13.82 14.74
CA ILE A 189 7.74 -13.55 14.13
C ILE A 189 7.60 -12.47 13.03
N THR A 190 6.61 -12.59 12.15
CA THR A 190 6.38 -11.66 11.04
C THR A 190 6.06 -10.25 11.55
N GLY A 191 5.23 -10.13 12.60
CA GLY A 191 4.90 -8.86 13.24
C GLY A 191 6.13 -8.19 13.85
N LEU A 192 6.97 -8.95 14.56
CA LEU A 192 8.21 -8.43 15.16
C LEU A 192 9.23 -7.99 14.10
N ILE A 193 9.37 -8.75 13.00
CA ILE A 193 10.24 -8.37 11.88
C ILE A 193 9.70 -7.10 11.21
N SER A 194 8.39 -7.02 10.95
CA SER A 194 7.77 -5.83 10.35
C SER A 194 7.96 -4.58 11.20
N LEU A 195 7.88 -4.72 12.53
CA LEU A 195 8.20 -3.66 13.48
C LEU A 195 9.69 -3.27 13.40
N ALA A 196 10.60 -4.24 13.37
CA ALA A 196 12.03 -3.99 13.23
C ALA A 196 12.36 -3.19 11.96
N VAL A 197 11.78 -3.57 10.82
CA VAL A 197 11.96 -2.86 9.53
C VAL A 197 11.34 -1.46 9.56
N THR A 198 10.27 -1.23 10.31
CA THR A 198 9.65 0.10 10.45
C THR A 198 10.57 1.10 11.17
N PHE A 199 11.47 0.61 12.04
CA PHE A 199 12.51 1.48 12.60
C PHE A 199 13.52 1.90 11.53
N CYS A 200 13.69 1.17 10.43
CA CYS A 200 14.54 1.64 9.35
C CYS A 200 13.93 2.89 8.68
N GLY A 201 14.70 3.97 8.56
CA GLY A 201 14.23 5.22 7.95
C GLY A 201 13.89 5.08 6.46
N TYR A 202 13.26 6.13 5.88
CA TYR A 202 12.83 6.20 4.48
C TYR A 202 13.91 5.75 3.48
N GLN A 203 15.18 6.10 3.71
CA GLN A 203 16.28 5.75 2.82
C GLN A 203 16.56 4.24 2.76
N ILE A 204 16.56 3.57 3.91
CA ILE A 204 16.77 2.11 3.98
C ILE A 204 15.59 1.40 3.33
N LEU A 205 14.37 1.91 3.55
CA LEU A 205 13.17 1.37 2.93
C LEU A 205 13.23 1.44 1.40
N HIS A 206 13.55 2.60 0.82
CA HIS A 206 13.66 2.74 -0.63
C HIS A 206 14.75 1.83 -1.25
N TRP A 207 15.84 1.60 -0.53
CA TRP A 207 16.87 0.65 -0.96
C TRP A 207 16.38 -0.79 -0.87
N TYR A 208 15.71 -1.16 0.23
CA TYR A 208 15.12 -2.49 0.42
C TYR A 208 14.07 -2.81 -0.65
N GLU A 209 13.16 -1.86 -0.92
CA GLU A 209 12.13 -1.96 -1.97
C GLU A 209 12.69 -2.07 -3.39
N MET A 210 13.97 -1.72 -3.60
CA MET A 210 14.59 -1.89 -4.92
C MET A 210 14.83 -3.37 -5.26
N PHE A 211 15.00 -4.23 -4.25
CA PHE A 211 15.45 -5.61 -4.42
C PHE A 211 14.55 -6.67 -3.78
N CYS A 212 13.72 -6.31 -2.80
CA CYS A 212 12.95 -7.30 -2.03
C CYS A 212 11.86 -8.02 -2.84
N TRP A 213 11.50 -7.51 -4.02
CA TRP A 213 10.60 -8.18 -4.97
C TRP A 213 11.25 -9.34 -5.72
N ILE A 214 12.59 -9.39 -5.83
CA ILE A 214 13.31 -10.37 -6.65
C ILE A 214 13.03 -11.81 -6.18
N PRO A 215 13.12 -12.15 -4.88
CA PRO A 215 12.81 -13.51 -4.42
C PRO A 215 11.37 -13.92 -4.72
N ASN A 216 10.41 -13.00 -4.62
CA ASN A 216 9.01 -13.25 -4.94
C ASN A 216 8.82 -13.50 -6.44
N ALA A 217 9.45 -12.71 -7.30
CA ALA A 217 9.40 -12.92 -8.75
C ALA A 217 10.00 -14.28 -9.14
N VAL A 218 11.14 -14.65 -8.55
CA VAL A 218 11.76 -15.97 -8.75
C VAL A 218 10.82 -17.08 -8.27
N ALA A 219 10.21 -16.92 -7.09
CA ALA A 219 9.27 -17.90 -6.57
C ALA A 219 8.06 -18.07 -7.50
N VAL A 220 7.46 -17.00 -8.01
CA VAL A 220 6.36 -17.05 -8.97
C VAL A 220 6.76 -17.80 -10.25
N ILE A 221 7.95 -17.52 -10.80
CA ILE A 221 8.45 -18.23 -11.98
C ILE A 221 8.60 -19.73 -11.70
N VAL A 222 9.14 -20.09 -10.53
CA VAL A 222 9.32 -21.49 -10.11
C VAL A 222 7.97 -22.18 -9.90
N MET A 223 7.02 -21.52 -9.21
CA MET A 223 5.65 -22.02 -9.02
C MET A 223 5.01 -22.37 -10.37
N LEU A 224 5.10 -21.48 -11.35
CA LEU A 224 4.55 -21.69 -12.68
C LEU A 224 5.31 -22.79 -13.46
N ALA A 225 6.63 -22.80 -13.40
CA ALA A 225 7.46 -23.75 -14.13
C ALA A 225 7.18 -25.21 -13.71
N ILE A 226 7.22 -25.49 -12.41
CA ILE A 226 7.07 -26.86 -11.89
C ILE A 226 5.62 -27.36 -11.95
N ASN A 227 4.63 -26.46 -11.94
CA ASN A 227 3.20 -26.81 -11.90
C ASN A 227 2.45 -26.56 -13.22
N SER A 228 3.15 -26.17 -14.29
CA SER A 228 2.54 -25.83 -15.59
C SER A 228 1.65 -26.92 -16.17
N LYS A 229 2.05 -28.20 -16.07
CA LYS A 229 1.26 -29.34 -16.54
C LYS A 229 -0.04 -29.49 -15.75
N THR A 230 0.07 -29.39 -14.42
CA THR A 230 -1.07 -29.48 -13.50
C THR A 230 -2.08 -28.36 -13.76
N LEU A 231 -1.61 -27.12 -13.89
CA LEU A 231 -2.47 -25.97 -14.18
C LEU A 231 -3.19 -26.12 -15.53
N ARG A 232 -2.55 -26.72 -16.54
CA ARG A 232 -3.18 -26.99 -17.85
C ARG A 232 -4.20 -28.13 -17.81
N SER A 233 -4.13 -29.01 -16.83
CA SER A 233 -5.07 -30.13 -16.68
C SER A 233 -6.33 -29.77 -15.89
N VAL A 234 -6.33 -28.64 -15.20
CA VAL A 234 -7.45 -28.17 -14.38
C VAL A 234 -8.52 -27.51 -15.25
N PRO A 235 -9.83 -27.72 -14.96
CA PRO A 235 -10.90 -27.00 -15.63
C PRO A 235 -10.74 -25.48 -15.51
N VAL A 236 -10.81 -24.80 -16.65
CA VAL A 236 -10.65 -23.33 -16.74
C VAL A 236 -11.98 -22.61 -16.50
N GLU A 237 -13.10 -23.27 -16.81
CA GLU A 237 -14.45 -22.76 -16.64
C GLU A 237 -14.91 -22.84 -15.17
N ASP A 238 -15.94 -22.07 -14.83
CA ASP A 238 -16.50 -22.08 -13.49
C ASP A 238 -17.12 -23.46 -13.15
N PRO A 239 -16.93 -23.99 -11.93
CA PRO A 239 -17.56 -25.25 -11.50
C PRO A 239 -19.09 -25.21 -11.59
N THR A 240 -19.65 -24.03 -11.34
CA THR A 240 -21.05 -23.69 -11.53
C THR A 240 -21.14 -22.34 -12.25
N PRO A 241 -22.18 -22.06 -13.05
CA PRO A 241 -22.28 -20.78 -13.76
C PRO A 241 -22.14 -19.59 -12.81
N ALA A 242 -21.09 -18.78 -13.00
CA ALA A 242 -20.85 -17.62 -12.17
C ALA A 242 -21.99 -16.59 -12.33
N SER A 243 -22.56 -16.17 -11.21
CA SER A 243 -23.56 -15.11 -11.19
C SER A 243 -22.93 -13.75 -11.44
N ALA A 244 -23.66 -12.82 -12.07
CA ALA A 244 -23.20 -11.44 -12.20
C ALA A 244 -22.89 -10.80 -10.82
N ALA A 245 -23.66 -11.16 -9.79
CA ALA A 245 -23.47 -10.70 -8.41
C ALA A 245 -22.12 -11.13 -7.84
N SER A 246 -21.73 -12.40 -7.99
CA SER A 246 -20.45 -12.91 -7.48
C SER A 246 -19.26 -12.30 -8.23
N ILE A 247 -19.39 -12.11 -9.55
CA ILE A 247 -18.36 -11.44 -10.37
C ILE A 247 -18.18 -9.99 -9.93
N LEU A 248 -19.27 -9.23 -9.79
CA LEU A 248 -19.21 -7.82 -9.39
C LEU A 248 -18.71 -7.64 -7.96
N THR A 249 -19.11 -8.51 -7.05
CA THR A 249 -18.63 -8.49 -5.65
C THR A 249 -17.13 -8.80 -5.59
N PHE A 250 -16.67 -9.81 -6.34
CA PHE A 250 -15.24 -10.10 -6.44
C PHE A 250 -14.47 -8.95 -7.08
N ALA A 251 -15.00 -8.34 -8.15
CA ALA A 251 -14.41 -7.14 -8.76
C ALA A 251 -14.32 -5.99 -7.76
N ALA A 252 -15.34 -5.77 -6.92
CA ALA A 252 -15.32 -4.75 -5.88
C ALA A 252 -14.23 -5.02 -4.82
N ALA A 253 -14.03 -6.28 -4.42
CA ALA A 253 -13.00 -6.67 -3.46
C ALA A 253 -11.58 -6.46 -4.01
N VAL A 254 -11.32 -6.89 -5.26
CA VAL A 254 -10.05 -6.64 -5.95
C VAL A 254 -9.84 -5.14 -6.18
N ALA A 255 -10.89 -4.42 -6.56
CA ALA A 255 -10.81 -2.98 -6.72
C ALA A 255 -10.45 -2.28 -5.41
N ALA A 256 -11.04 -2.70 -4.28
CA ALA A 256 -10.74 -2.17 -2.97
C ALA A 256 -9.28 -2.43 -2.57
N SER A 257 -8.73 -3.61 -2.90
CA SER A 257 -7.34 -3.94 -2.62
C SER A 257 -6.35 -3.02 -3.34
N VAL A 258 -6.68 -2.60 -4.57
CA VAL A 258 -5.84 -1.71 -5.37
C VAL A 258 -6.02 -0.23 -5.00
N VAL A 259 -7.27 0.25 -4.87
CA VAL A 259 -7.50 1.68 -4.59
C VAL A 259 -7.10 2.08 -3.17
N ALA A 260 -6.91 1.12 -2.26
CA ALA A 260 -6.32 1.34 -0.94
C ALA A 260 -4.93 1.97 -0.97
N TRP A 261 -4.22 1.91 -2.10
CA TRP A 261 -2.95 2.61 -2.29
C TRP A 261 -3.12 4.12 -2.53
N CYS A 262 -4.33 4.63 -2.80
CA CYS A 262 -4.57 6.06 -3.01
C CYS A 262 -4.16 6.94 -1.81
N PRO A 263 -4.59 6.65 -0.57
CA PRO A 263 -4.18 7.42 0.61
C PRO A 263 -2.74 7.15 1.09
N ILE A 264 -1.97 6.32 0.38
CA ILE A 264 -0.57 5.97 0.70
C ILE A 264 0.36 6.59 -0.33
N SER A 265 -0.03 6.54 -1.60
CA SER A 265 0.89 6.78 -2.72
C SER A 265 1.56 8.16 -2.77
N PRO A 266 0.92 9.27 -2.35
CA PRO A 266 1.60 10.56 -2.25
C PRO A 266 2.81 10.53 -1.30
N ASP A 267 2.78 9.72 -0.24
CA ASP A 267 3.77 9.75 0.84
C ASP A 267 5.16 9.33 0.32
N TYR A 268 5.23 8.43 -0.65
CA TYR A 268 6.48 7.90 -1.21
C TYR A 268 7.07 8.78 -2.30
N GLY A 269 6.37 9.87 -2.63
CA GLY A 269 6.80 10.85 -3.63
C GLY A 269 7.40 12.12 -3.04
N VAL A 270 7.35 12.34 -1.73
CA VAL A 270 7.56 13.68 -1.15
C VAL A 270 8.98 14.23 -1.28
N PHE A 271 9.99 13.37 -1.46
CA PHE A 271 11.38 13.78 -1.69
C PHE A 271 11.78 13.83 -3.18
N HIS A 272 10.90 13.36 -4.07
CA HIS A 272 11.17 13.40 -5.51
C HIS A 272 10.98 14.80 -6.08
N SER A 273 11.79 15.11 -7.10
CA SER A 273 11.82 16.44 -7.69
C SER A 273 10.48 16.86 -8.30
N HIS A 274 10.01 18.03 -7.88
CA HIS A 274 8.79 18.65 -8.39
C HIS A 274 8.89 19.01 -9.90
N LYS A 275 10.11 19.07 -10.46
CA LYS A 275 10.39 19.38 -11.87
C LYS A 275 9.98 18.27 -12.84
N ALA A 276 9.85 17.03 -12.35
CA ALA A 276 9.42 15.91 -13.19
C ALA A 276 8.00 16.14 -13.74
N SER A 277 7.74 15.81 -15.00
CA SER A 277 6.39 15.93 -15.57
C SER A 277 5.40 15.00 -14.83
N SER A 278 4.18 15.48 -14.58
CA SER A 278 3.13 14.67 -13.94
C SER A 278 2.85 13.37 -14.70
N MET A 279 2.86 13.41 -16.04
CA MET A 279 2.65 12.23 -16.88
C MET A 279 3.72 11.16 -16.66
N ARG A 280 4.99 11.55 -16.54
CA ARG A 280 6.09 10.60 -16.26
C ARG A 280 5.92 9.93 -14.90
N ILE A 281 5.55 10.67 -13.86
CA ILE A 281 5.28 10.11 -12.52
C ILE A 281 4.11 9.14 -12.59
N PHE A 282 3.01 9.56 -13.25
CA PHE A 282 1.83 8.72 -13.44
C PHE A 282 2.14 7.41 -14.17
N ILE A 283 2.87 7.45 -15.29
CA ILE A 283 3.21 6.24 -16.07
C ILE A 283 4.04 5.27 -15.23
N TYR A 284 5.06 5.75 -14.51
CA TYR A 284 5.85 4.87 -13.65
C TYR A 284 5.03 4.26 -12.52
N ALA A 285 4.17 5.06 -11.86
CA ALA A 285 3.30 4.54 -10.82
C ALA A 285 2.27 3.54 -11.38
N TYR A 286 1.63 3.87 -12.51
CA TYR A 286 0.62 3.03 -13.15
C TYR A 286 1.20 1.69 -13.60
N LEU A 287 2.35 1.69 -14.28
CA LEU A 287 3.01 0.44 -14.66
C LEU A 287 3.50 -0.33 -13.43
N GLY A 288 3.95 0.36 -12.38
CA GLY A 288 4.37 -0.26 -11.13
C GLY A 288 3.24 -1.05 -10.48
N PHE A 289 2.07 -0.41 -10.29
CA PHE A 289 0.88 -1.07 -9.76
C PHE A 289 0.33 -2.12 -10.72
N LEU A 290 0.10 -1.79 -11.99
CA LEU A 290 -0.58 -2.68 -12.94
C LEU A 290 0.18 -3.98 -13.15
N LEU A 291 1.49 -3.92 -13.42
CA LEU A 291 2.26 -5.11 -13.74
C LEU A 291 2.41 -6.05 -12.54
N SER A 292 2.54 -5.49 -11.34
CA SER A 292 2.68 -6.26 -10.11
C SER A 292 1.34 -6.84 -9.65
N SER A 293 0.26 -6.05 -9.64
CA SER A 293 -1.08 -6.50 -9.27
C SER A 293 -1.58 -7.59 -10.22
N VAL A 294 -1.50 -7.37 -11.55
CA VAL A 294 -1.94 -8.40 -12.52
C VAL A 294 -1.13 -9.68 -12.35
N LEU A 295 0.20 -9.60 -12.19
CA LEU A 295 1.04 -10.78 -11.98
C LEU A 295 0.59 -11.58 -10.75
N MET A 296 0.50 -10.92 -9.59
CA MET A 296 0.20 -11.62 -8.34
C MET A 296 -1.26 -12.05 -8.25
N HIS A 297 -2.20 -11.26 -8.76
CA HIS A 297 -3.62 -11.62 -8.81
C HIS A 297 -3.86 -12.84 -9.70
N LEU A 298 -3.24 -12.90 -10.88
CA LEU A 298 -3.39 -14.05 -11.78
C LEU A 298 -2.78 -15.31 -11.17
N VAL A 299 -1.61 -15.21 -10.56
CA VAL A 299 -0.95 -16.35 -9.91
C VAL A 299 -1.76 -16.84 -8.70
N GLY A 300 -2.25 -15.92 -7.87
CA GLY A 300 -3.13 -16.21 -6.74
C GLY A 300 -4.42 -16.92 -7.17
N GLY A 301 -5.14 -16.30 -8.11
CA GLY A 301 -6.36 -16.88 -8.67
C GLY A 301 -6.14 -18.26 -9.30
N ALA A 302 -5.03 -18.46 -10.02
CA ALA A 302 -4.74 -19.72 -10.69
C ALA A 302 -4.57 -20.88 -9.69
N PHE A 303 -3.69 -20.70 -8.70
CA PHE A 303 -3.38 -21.76 -7.75
C PHE A 303 -4.54 -22.03 -6.80
N THR A 304 -5.31 -21.01 -6.43
CA THR A 304 -6.50 -21.21 -5.60
C THR A 304 -7.63 -21.87 -6.38
N ALA A 305 -7.88 -21.49 -7.64
CA ALA A 305 -8.86 -22.19 -8.48
C ALA A 305 -8.49 -23.64 -8.76
N ALA A 306 -7.19 -23.94 -8.83
CA ALA A 306 -6.68 -25.28 -9.05
C ALA A 306 -6.60 -26.13 -7.77
N ALA A 307 -6.62 -25.52 -6.58
CA ALA A 307 -6.44 -26.21 -5.32
C ALA A 307 -7.42 -27.39 -5.11
N PRO A 308 -8.74 -27.29 -5.41
CA PRO A 308 -9.68 -28.40 -5.23
C PRO A 308 -9.37 -29.65 -6.07
N TYR A 309 -8.54 -29.52 -7.11
CA TYR A 309 -8.19 -30.61 -8.03
C TYR A 309 -6.85 -31.28 -7.67
N VAL A 310 -6.11 -30.71 -6.71
CA VAL A 310 -4.80 -31.21 -6.29
C VAL A 310 -4.81 -31.40 -4.77
N PRO A 311 -4.90 -32.65 -4.27
CA PRO A 311 -5.08 -32.92 -2.84
C PRO A 311 -4.07 -32.20 -1.93
N ALA A 312 -2.81 -32.11 -2.35
CA ALA A 312 -1.77 -31.40 -1.61
C ALA A 312 -2.02 -29.88 -1.51
N TRP A 313 -2.56 -29.26 -2.57
CA TRP A 313 -2.87 -27.83 -2.58
C TRP A 313 -4.15 -27.53 -1.81
N GLN A 314 -5.17 -28.38 -1.92
CA GLN A 314 -6.37 -28.29 -1.09
C GLN A 314 -6.05 -28.42 0.40
N ALA A 315 -5.19 -29.39 0.76
CA ALA A 315 -4.71 -29.53 2.13
C ALA A 315 -3.89 -28.30 2.57
N GLY A 316 -3.01 -27.79 1.71
CA GLY A 316 -2.24 -26.59 1.96
C GLY A 316 -3.09 -25.34 2.17
N LEU A 317 -4.22 -25.22 1.47
CA LEU A 317 -5.17 -24.10 1.62
C LEU A 317 -5.95 -24.15 2.95
N GLY A 318 -5.88 -25.26 3.70
CA GLY A 318 -6.33 -25.33 5.10
C GLY A 318 -7.78 -24.90 5.34
N ASN A 319 -8.75 -25.71 4.87
CA ASN A 319 -10.19 -25.38 4.89
C ASN A 319 -10.55 -24.02 4.24
N GLY A 320 -9.68 -23.50 3.37
CA GLY A 320 -9.85 -22.18 2.77
C GLY A 320 -9.08 -21.08 3.51
N ASN A 321 -8.54 -21.28 4.71
CA ASN A 321 -8.03 -20.15 5.50
C ASN A 321 -6.51 -19.96 5.45
N ASP A 322 -5.75 -20.79 4.73
CA ASP A 322 -4.28 -20.80 4.77
C ASP A 322 -3.62 -20.54 3.41
N ILE A 323 -3.39 -19.27 3.08
CA ILE A 323 -2.71 -18.86 1.84
C ILE A 323 -1.24 -19.26 1.86
N GLY A 324 -0.58 -19.13 3.01
CA GLY A 324 0.82 -19.47 3.17
C GLY A 324 1.07 -20.97 3.01
N GLY A 325 0.17 -21.79 3.54
CA GLY A 325 0.16 -23.24 3.34
C GLY A 325 -0.04 -23.62 1.88
N LEU A 326 -0.93 -22.93 1.14
CA LEU A 326 -1.07 -23.11 -0.30
C LEU A 326 0.23 -22.80 -1.05
N VAL A 327 0.86 -21.64 -0.76
CA VAL A 327 2.15 -21.27 -1.37
C VAL A 327 3.22 -22.33 -1.10
N ALA A 328 3.29 -22.83 0.13
CA ALA A 328 4.23 -23.89 0.49
C ALA A 328 3.95 -25.21 -0.25
N ALA A 329 2.68 -25.61 -0.37
CA ALA A 329 2.28 -26.81 -1.07
C ALA A 329 2.59 -26.73 -2.58
N VAL A 330 2.38 -25.56 -3.19
CA VAL A 330 2.69 -25.32 -4.61
C VAL A 330 4.20 -25.39 -4.87
N LEU A 331 5.02 -24.88 -3.94
CA LEU A 331 6.48 -24.89 -4.05
C LEU A 331 7.13 -26.21 -3.59
N ALA A 332 6.38 -27.12 -2.96
CA ALA A 332 6.91 -28.39 -2.45
C ALA A 332 7.59 -29.25 -3.53
N GLY A 333 7.12 -29.18 -4.77
CA GLY A 333 7.71 -29.89 -5.91
C GLY A 333 9.15 -29.49 -6.24
N ALA A 334 9.61 -28.32 -5.78
CA ALA A 334 10.99 -27.87 -5.91
C ALA A 334 11.90 -28.31 -4.74
N GLY A 335 11.39 -29.14 -3.81
CA GLY A 335 12.15 -29.69 -2.69
C GLY A 335 12.73 -28.61 -1.76
N GLY A 336 14.00 -28.77 -1.37
CA GLY A 336 14.67 -27.83 -0.46
C GLY A 336 14.75 -26.40 -0.99
N PHE A 337 14.85 -26.22 -2.31
CA PHE A 337 14.81 -24.90 -2.93
C PHE A 337 13.43 -24.26 -2.81
N GLY A 338 12.35 -25.04 -2.96
CA GLY A 338 10.99 -24.58 -2.71
C GLY A 338 10.81 -24.08 -1.28
N LYS A 339 11.30 -24.83 -0.29
CA LYS A 339 11.28 -24.40 1.12
C LYS A 339 12.05 -23.09 1.34
N PHE A 340 13.22 -22.95 0.73
CA PHE A 340 14.00 -21.70 0.76
C PHE A 340 13.21 -20.52 0.19
N LEU A 341 12.55 -20.71 -0.97
CA LEU A 341 11.73 -19.67 -1.59
C LEU A 341 10.56 -19.24 -0.70
N VAL A 342 9.86 -20.19 -0.06
CA VAL A 342 8.77 -19.87 0.88
C VAL A 342 9.28 -19.01 2.06
N VAL A 343 10.45 -19.34 2.61
CA VAL A 343 11.08 -18.51 3.66
C VAL A 343 11.38 -17.11 3.13
N CYS A 344 11.96 -16.99 1.93
CA CYS A 344 12.20 -15.68 1.32
C CYS A 344 10.90 -14.90 1.12
N MET A 345 9.85 -15.52 0.58
CA MET A 345 8.55 -14.88 0.38
C MET A 345 7.98 -14.37 1.71
N ALA A 346 8.02 -15.19 2.76
CA ALA A 346 7.58 -14.78 4.08
C ALA A 346 8.38 -13.57 4.62
N LEU A 347 9.71 -13.59 4.49
CA LEU A 347 10.59 -12.51 4.95
C LEU A 347 10.52 -11.24 4.10
N THR A 348 9.89 -11.30 2.92
CA THR A 348 9.60 -10.12 2.09
C THR A 348 8.23 -9.52 2.38
N THR A 349 7.34 -10.20 3.09
CA THR A 349 6.03 -9.64 3.51
C THR A 349 6.12 -8.26 4.19
N PRO A 350 7.16 -7.96 5.01
CA PRO A 350 7.38 -6.61 5.53
C PRO A 350 7.40 -5.50 4.47
N SER A 351 7.80 -5.78 3.23
CA SER A 351 7.76 -4.81 2.11
C SER A 351 6.38 -4.20 1.89
N ALA A 352 5.30 -4.98 2.00
CA ALA A 352 3.94 -4.47 1.90
C ALA A 352 3.46 -3.81 3.22
N SER A 353 3.99 -4.26 4.36
CA SER A 353 3.61 -3.77 5.69
C SER A 353 4.26 -2.44 6.03
N THR A 354 5.51 -2.20 5.65
CA THR A 354 6.21 -0.97 6.03
C THR A 354 5.53 0.27 5.44
N PRO A 355 5.08 0.28 4.17
CA PRO A 355 4.37 1.42 3.64
C PRO A 355 3.07 1.76 4.38
N SER A 356 2.33 0.72 4.75
CA SER A 356 1.10 0.82 5.53
C SER A 356 1.38 1.32 6.95
N MET A 357 2.40 0.80 7.63
CA MET A 357 2.78 1.22 8.98
C MET A 357 3.22 2.68 9.02
N TYR A 358 4.04 3.08 8.05
CA TYR A 358 4.47 4.47 7.89
C TYR A 358 3.27 5.40 7.76
N THR A 359 2.38 5.07 6.84
CA THR A 359 1.21 5.88 6.51
C THR A 359 0.20 5.89 7.66
N ALA A 360 0.07 4.79 8.42
CA ALA A 360 -0.74 4.74 9.63
C ALA A 360 -0.28 5.79 10.64
N CYS A 361 1.04 5.87 10.86
CA CYS A 361 1.62 6.81 11.80
C CYS A 361 1.44 8.27 11.35
N THR A 362 1.72 8.58 10.07
CA THR A 362 1.56 9.95 9.54
C THR A 362 0.09 10.38 9.48
N SER A 363 -0.83 9.44 9.20
CA SER A 363 -2.27 9.68 9.23
C SER A 363 -2.75 9.97 10.64
N LEU A 364 -2.26 9.21 11.64
CA LEU A 364 -2.57 9.45 13.04
C LEU A 364 -2.08 10.83 13.50
N MET A 365 -0.86 11.21 13.12
CA MET A 365 -0.33 12.57 13.38
C MET A 365 -1.17 13.68 12.75
N THR A 366 -1.88 13.40 11.65
CA THR A 366 -2.72 14.39 10.96
C THR A 366 -4.04 14.67 11.69
N ILE A 367 -4.53 13.73 12.51
CA ILE A 367 -5.79 13.83 13.28
C ILE A 367 -5.72 14.93 14.33
N TRP A 368 -4.62 15.01 15.08
CA TRP A 368 -4.47 15.95 16.18
C TRP A 368 -3.04 16.45 16.33
N ARG A 369 -2.88 17.76 16.53
CA ARG A 369 -1.57 18.43 16.68
C ARG A 369 -0.73 17.89 17.84
N GLY A 370 -1.34 17.31 18.87
CA GLY A 370 -0.60 16.69 19.96
C GLY A 370 0.11 15.40 19.55
N PHE A 371 -0.43 14.65 18.58
CA PHE A 371 0.19 13.42 18.08
C PHE A 371 1.45 13.67 17.26
N GLU A 372 1.57 14.84 16.63
CA GLU A 372 2.79 15.27 15.94
C GLU A 372 4.01 15.35 16.88
N LYS A 373 3.78 15.57 18.18
CA LYS A 373 4.85 15.64 19.20
C LYS A 373 5.32 14.26 19.67
N VAL A 374 4.60 13.20 19.32
CA VAL A 374 4.91 11.83 19.74
C VAL A 374 5.84 11.20 18.70
N PRO A 375 6.99 10.63 19.11
CA PRO A 375 7.86 9.92 18.19
C PRO A 375 7.14 8.82 17.41
N ARG A 376 7.31 8.80 16.08
CA ARG A 376 6.63 7.89 15.15
C ARG A 376 6.69 6.42 15.57
N PHE A 377 7.83 5.98 16.08
CA PHE A 377 8.04 4.58 16.44
C PHE A 377 7.14 4.10 17.59
N LEU A 378 6.68 4.99 18.48
CA LEU A 378 5.75 4.62 19.53
C LEU A 378 4.40 4.21 18.94
N PHE A 379 3.94 4.90 17.90
CA PHE A 379 2.74 4.51 17.17
C PHE A 379 2.92 3.17 16.45
N ALA A 380 4.10 2.90 15.89
CA ALA A 380 4.41 1.60 15.29
C ALA A 380 4.41 0.46 16.31
N ILE A 381 4.93 0.68 17.52
CA ILE A 381 4.89 -0.30 18.63
C ILE A 381 3.43 -0.57 19.04
N ILE A 382 2.62 0.48 19.23
CA ILE A 382 1.20 0.33 19.59
C ILE A 382 0.43 -0.43 18.49
N SER A 383 0.65 -0.06 17.23
CA SER A 383 0.05 -0.74 16.08
C SER A 383 0.45 -2.22 16.03
N THR A 384 1.72 -2.53 16.34
CA THR A 384 2.21 -3.92 16.40
C THR A 384 1.61 -4.71 17.55
N ALA A 385 1.47 -4.08 18.72
CA ALA A 385 0.83 -4.69 19.89
C ALA A 385 -0.66 -5.01 19.65
N ILE A 386 -1.32 -4.24 18.78
CA ILE A 386 -2.71 -4.50 18.35
C ILE A 386 -2.75 -5.56 17.25
N LEU A 387 -1.89 -5.47 16.23
CA LEU A 387 -1.98 -6.33 15.04
C LEU A 387 -1.69 -7.80 15.34
N ILE A 388 -0.78 -8.11 16.27
CA ILE A 388 -0.42 -9.51 16.58
C ILE A 388 -1.60 -10.28 17.17
N PRO A 389 -2.24 -9.87 18.28
CA PRO A 389 -3.36 -10.62 18.85
C PRO A 389 -4.55 -10.66 17.90
N VAL A 390 -4.86 -9.55 17.21
CA VAL A 390 -5.95 -9.51 16.24
C VAL A 390 -5.65 -10.41 15.04
N GLY A 391 -4.39 -10.46 14.57
CA GLY A 391 -3.96 -11.35 13.50
C GLY A 391 -4.06 -12.82 13.87
N ILE A 392 -3.71 -13.20 15.11
CA ILE A 392 -3.86 -14.59 15.57
C ILE A 392 -5.32 -15.04 15.52
N VAL A 393 -6.25 -14.19 15.96
CA VAL A 393 -7.69 -14.48 15.91
C VAL A 393 -8.20 -14.43 14.46
N GLY A 394 -7.83 -13.41 13.69
CA GLY A 394 -8.27 -13.24 12.31
C GLY A 394 -7.78 -14.36 11.38
N ALA A 395 -6.68 -15.03 11.71
CA ALA A 395 -6.18 -16.16 10.94
C ALA A 395 -7.08 -17.40 11.00
N THR A 396 -7.99 -17.51 11.99
CA THR A 396 -8.92 -18.65 12.08
C THR A 396 -10.04 -18.55 11.05
N GLU A 397 -10.48 -17.33 10.73
CA GLU A 397 -11.54 -17.01 9.77
C GLU A 397 -11.01 -15.97 8.77
N PHE A 398 -9.96 -16.37 8.02
CA PHE A 398 -9.17 -15.46 7.22
C PHE A 398 -9.98 -14.76 6.13
N TYR A 399 -10.75 -15.50 5.31
CA TYR A 399 -11.50 -14.87 4.22
C TYR A 399 -12.64 -13.98 4.68
N ASP A 400 -13.33 -14.34 5.76
CA ASP A 400 -14.36 -13.48 6.35
C ASP A 400 -13.74 -12.19 6.89
N THR A 401 -12.61 -12.30 7.61
CA THR A 401 -11.86 -11.13 8.11
C THR A 401 -11.39 -10.26 6.95
N PHE A 402 -10.83 -10.89 5.91
CA PHE A 402 -10.23 -10.20 4.78
C PHE A 402 -11.27 -9.47 3.92
N THR A 403 -12.38 -10.14 3.59
CA THR A 403 -13.46 -9.56 2.79
C THR A 403 -14.16 -8.40 3.52
N GLN A 404 -14.36 -8.51 4.83
CA GLN A 404 -14.96 -7.42 5.64
C GLN A 404 -14.04 -6.20 5.70
N ILE A 405 -12.72 -6.40 5.89
CA ILE A 405 -11.75 -5.31 5.88
C ILE A 405 -11.74 -4.61 4.51
N LEU A 406 -11.63 -5.37 3.41
CA LEU A 406 -11.64 -4.80 2.05
C LEU A 406 -12.94 -4.02 1.75
N SER A 407 -14.08 -4.55 2.18
CA SER A 407 -15.37 -3.91 1.96
C SER A 407 -15.47 -2.58 2.71
N PHE A 408 -15.10 -2.56 4.00
CA PHE A 408 -15.01 -1.32 4.79
C PHE A 408 -14.14 -0.27 4.09
N ILE A 409 -12.98 -0.68 3.61
CA ILE A 409 -12.02 0.18 2.90
C ILE A 409 -12.65 0.78 1.65
N GLY A 410 -13.29 -0.05 0.82
CA GLY A 410 -13.93 0.40 -0.41
C GLY A 410 -15.02 1.45 -0.17
N TYR A 411 -15.83 1.29 0.88
CA TYR A 411 -16.97 2.17 1.15
C TYR A 411 -16.59 3.61 1.42
N TRP A 412 -15.49 3.87 2.13
CA TRP A 412 -15.07 5.24 2.38
C TRP A 412 -14.10 5.77 1.32
N LEU A 413 -13.32 4.89 0.68
CA LEU A 413 -12.39 5.31 -0.35
C LEU A 413 -13.07 5.78 -1.63
N GLY A 414 -14.21 5.19 -2.01
CA GLY A 414 -15.00 5.65 -3.15
C GLY A 414 -15.30 7.15 -3.09
N PRO A 415 -16.03 7.63 -2.06
CA PRO A 415 -16.28 9.06 -1.86
C PRO A 415 -15.01 9.88 -1.67
N PHE A 416 -14.03 9.38 -0.92
CA PHE A 416 -12.77 10.10 -0.67
C PHE A 416 -12.01 10.41 -1.97
N MET A 417 -11.84 9.40 -2.84
CA MET A 417 -11.19 9.59 -4.13
C MET A 417 -11.96 10.57 -5.01
N ALA A 418 -13.28 10.43 -5.08
CA ALA A 418 -14.13 11.33 -5.85
C ALA A 418 -13.98 12.78 -5.38
N ILE A 419 -13.98 13.04 -4.08
CA ILE A 419 -13.80 14.37 -3.48
C ILE A 419 -12.42 14.95 -3.84
N VAL A 420 -11.34 14.19 -3.62
CA VAL A 420 -9.98 14.68 -3.84
C VAL A 420 -9.72 14.97 -5.33
N LEU A 421 -10.14 14.06 -6.22
CA LEU A 421 -9.96 14.22 -7.66
C LEU A 421 -10.83 15.35 -8.21
N THR A 422 -12.07 15.48 -7.75
CA THR A 422 -12.95 16.58 -8.18
C THR A 422 -12.40 17.94 -7.73
N GLU A 423 -11.91 18.06 -6.49
CA GLU A 423 -11.23 19.28 -6.04
C GLU A 423 -10.03 19.62 -6.92
N HIS A 424 -9.20 18.62 -7.25
CA HIS A 424 -8.01 18.82 -8.08
C HIS A 424 -8.37 19.25 -9.51
N PHE A 425 -9.23 18.49 -10.20
CA PHE A 425 -9.48 18.69 -11.63
C PHE A 425 -10.50 19.79 -11.93
N VAL A 426 -11.50 20.01 -11.07
CA VAL A 426 -12.58 20.97 -11.35
C VAL A 426 -12.28 22.34 -10.78
N PHE A 427 -11.83 22.40 -9.52
CA PHE A 427 -11.69 23.66 -8.77
C PHE A 427 -10.27 24.20 -8.78
N ARG A 428 -9.26 23.38 -8.48
CA ARG A 428 -7.87 23.86 -8.35
C ARG A 428 -7.14 23.93 -9.69
N ARG A 429 -7.27 22.90 -10.53
CA ARG A 429 -6.72 22.74 -11.90
C ARG A 429 -5.19 22.82 -12.05
N ARG A 430 -4.49 23.43 -11.10
CA ARG A 430 -3.06 23.72 -11.13
C ARG A 430 -2.43 23.44 -9.77
N TRP A 431 -1.19 22.96 -9.78
CA TRP A 431 -0.43 22.64 -8.56
C TRP A 431 -0.16 23.88 -7.68
N CYS A 432 0.10 25.04 -8.27
CA CYS A 432 0.32 26.30 -7.54
C CYS A 432 -0.93 26.78 -6.77
N ALA A 433 -2.14 26.33 -7.14
CA ALA A 433 -3.37 26.74 -6.47
C ALA A 433 -3.50 26.17 -5.04
N TYR A 434 -2.65 25.19 -4.67
CA TYR A 434 -2.60 24.63 -3.33
C TYR A 434 -1.90 25.56 -2.33
N ALA A 435 -0.91 26.36 -2.76
CA ALA A 435 -0.14 27.26 -1.88
C ALA A 435 0.31 26.55 -0.57
N VAL A 436 0.95 25.38 -0.72
CA VAL A 436 1.19 24.43 0.37
C VAL A 436 1.92 25.07 1.54
N ALA A 437 3.01 25.78 1.27
CA ALA A 437 3.89 26.37 2.29
C ALA A 437 3.12 27.21 3.32
N ASP A 438 2.12 27.97 2.87
CA ASP A 438 1.39 28.90 3.74
C ASP A 438 0.12 28.29 4.35
N ALA A 439 -0.53 27.36 3.62
CA ALA A 439 -1.91 26.97 3.90
C ALA A 439 -2.07 25.68 4.71
N TRP A 440 -1.13 24.74 4.60
CA TRP A 440 -1.36 23.32 4.94
C TRP A 440 -1.76 23.05 6.41
N ASN A 441 -1.33 23.90 7.35
CA ASN A 441 -1.59 23.75 8.79
C ASN A 441 -2.34 24.94 9.41
N VAL A 442 -2.91 25.82 8.60
CA VAL A 442 -3.58 27.05 9.05
C VAL A 442 -5.09 26.95 8.78
N PRO A 443 -5.92 26.60 9.79
CA PRO A 443 -7.35 26.30 9.58
C PRO A 443 -8.17 27.44 8.96
N THR A 444 -7.73 28.68 9.18
CA THR A 444 -8.40 29.89 8.69
C THR A 444 -7.93 30.34 7.32
N HIS A 445 -6.93 29.67 6.72
CA HIS A 445 -6.32 30.11 5.48
C HIS A 445 -7.30 29.96 4.30
N PRO A 446 -7.50 31.00 3.46
CA PRO A 446 -8.49 30.96 2.37
C PRO A 446 -8.28 29.87 1.33
N ARG A 447 -7.03 29.42 1.16
CA ARG A 447 -6.68 28.32 0.23
C ARG A 447 -7.03 26.94 0.77
N LEU A 448 -7.33 26.80 2.06
CA LEU A 448 -7.81 25.56 2.64
C LEU A 448 -9.34 25.51 2.54
N ALA A 449 -9.90 24.36 2.17
CA ALA A 449 -11.36 24.23 2.14
C ALA A 449 -11.94 24.40 3.55
N ARG A 450 -13.21 24.82 3.67
CA ARG A 450 -13.89 24.81 4.98
C ARG A 450 -14.24 23.38 5.40
N GLY A 451 -14.54 22.53 4.42
CA GLY A 451 -14.73 21.09 4.60
C GLY A 451 -16.18 20.66 4.62
N TYR A 452 -17.13 21.60 4.66
CA TYR A 452 -18.57 21.28 4.70
C TYR A 452 -19.00 20.52 3.45
N ALA A 453 -18.49 20.90 2.28
CA ALA A 453 -18.80 20.20 1.03
C ALA A 453 -18.32 18.74 1.03
N ALA A 454 -17.12 18.48 1.56
CA ALA A 454 -16.54 17.15 1.61
C ALA A 454 -17.27 16.26 2.63
N VAL A 455 -17.47 16.78 3.84
CA VAL A 455 -18.18 16.08 4.91
C VAL A 455 -19.61 15.76 4.48
N TRP A 456 -20.32 16.72 3.89
CA TRP A 456 -21.68 16.49 3.39
C TRP A 456 -21.70 15.43 2.29
N THR A 457 -20.78 15.47 1.34
CA THR A 457 -20.70 14.47 0.27
C THR A 457 -20.44 13.07 0.81
N MET A 458 -19.58 12.95 1.81
CA MET A 458 -19.31 11.68 2.48
C MET A 458 -20.58 11.18 3.19
N LEU A 459 -21.21 12.01 4.02
CA LEU A 459 -22.41 11.65 4.77
C LEU A 459 -23.60 11.30 3.85
N SER A 460 -23.79 12.05 2.76
CA SER A 460 -24.87 11.79 1.81
C SER A 460 -24.66 10.52 0.98
N SER A 461 -23.42 10.01 0.89
CA SER A 461 -23.12 8.74 0.23
C SER A 461 -23.45 7.52 1.10
N ILE A 462 -23.52 7.65 2.43
CA ILE A 462 -23.75 6.53 3.36
C ILE A 462 -25.04 5.75 3.06
N PRO A 463 -26.21 6.39 2.85
CA PRO A 463 -27.43 5.66 2.50
C PRO A 463 -27.30 4.87 1.20
N LEU A 464 -26.56 5.42 0.22
CA LEU A 464 -26.32 4.77 -1.07
C LEU A 464 -25.41 3.54 -0.93
N ILE A 465 -24.37 3.66 -0.10
CA ILE A 465 -23.50 2.52 0.27
C ILE A 465 -24.35 1.45 0.97
N ALA A 466 -25.19 1.83 1.92
CA ALA A 466 -26.05 0.91 2.67
C ALA A 466 -27.03 0.12 1.78
N VAL A 467 -27.56 0.72 0.72
CA VAL A 467 -28.47 -0.01 -0.19
C VAL A 467 -27.75 -0.91 -1.19
N CYS A 468 -26.48 -0.62 -1.50
CA CYS A 468 -25.68 -1.34 -2.49
C CYS A 468 -24.69 -2.37 -1.91
N MET A 469 -24.43 -2.35 -0.60
CA MET A 469 -23.47 -3.25 0.02
C MET A 469 -24.03 -4.67 0.21
N SER A 470 -23.16 -5.66 0.14
CA SER A 470 -23.46 -7.08 0.35
C SER A 470 -22.49 -7.70 1.34
N GLN A 471 -22.79 -7.56 2.64
CA GLN A 471 -21.97 -8.04 3.74
C GLN A 471 -22.69 -9.12 4.54
N VAL A 472 -21.94 -9.93 5.29
CA VAL A 472 -22.48 -11.03 6.12
C VAL A 472 -23.54 -10.53 7.12
N TRP A 473 -23.31 -9.35 7.71
CA TRP A 473 -24.20 -8.75 8.70
C TRP A 473 -25.28 -7.84 8.09
N TRP A 474 -25.15 -7.45 6.82
CA TRP A 474 -26.11 -6.59 6.16
C TRP A 474 -26.04 -6.71 4.63
N THR A 475 -27.18 -7.00 4.01
CA THR A 475 -27.33 -6.99 2.55
C THR A 475 -28.38 -5.96 2.15
N GLY A 476 -27.95 -4.92 1.46
CA GLY A 476 -28.82 -3.85 0.98
C GLY A 476 -29.86 -4.35 -0.03
N PRO A 477 -31.01 -3.66 -0.20
CA PRO A 477 -32.04 -4.05 -1.15
C PRO A 477 -31.56 -4.16 -2.61
N VAL A 478 -30.61 -3.31 -3.05
CA VAL A 478 -30.07 -3.38 -4.41
C VAL A 478 -29.17 -4.61 -4.58
N ALA A 479 -28.30 -4.86 -3.58
CA ALA A 479 -27.48 -6.07 -3.55
C ALA A 479 -28.34 -7.34 -3.57
N ARG A 480 -29.42 -7.39 -2.76
CA ARG A 480 -30.37 -8.50 -2.73
C ARG A 480 -31.14 -8.71 -4.03
N ALA A 481 -31.32 -7.65 -4.83
CA ALA A 481 -31.95 -7.74 -6.14
C ALA A 481 -31.03 -8.41 -7.20
N GLY A 482 -29.79 -8.74 -6.86
CA GLY A 482 -28.89 -9.53 -7.70
C GLY A 482 -27.69 -8.75 -8.27
N THR A 483 -27.41 -7.53 -7.78
CA THR A 483 -26.21 -6.78 -8.22
C THR A 483 -24.93 -7.27 -7.57
N GLY A 484 -25.02 -7.93 -6.41
CA GLY A 484 -23.86 -8.11 -5.52
C GLY A 484 -23.43 -6.79 -4.87
N ASP A 485 -22.23 -6.78 -4.30
CA ASP A 485 -21.65 -5.57 -3.72
C ASP A 485 -21.10 -4.63 -4.79
N ILE A 486 -21.77 -3.50 -4.97
CA ILE A 486 -21.33 -2.43 -5.88
C ILE A 486 -21.18 -1.09 -5.17
N ALA A 487 -21.18 -1.09 -3.83
CA ALA A 487 -21.29 0.13 -3.04
C ALA A 487 -20.11 1.09 -3.26
N MET A 488 -18.89 0.59 -3.42
CA MET A 488 -17.73 1.43 -3.71
C MET A 488 -17.85 2.16 -5.06
N MET A 489 -18.19 1.44 -6.14
CA MET A 489 -18.29 2.04 -7.47
C MET A 489 -19.40 3.09 -7.52
N VAL A 490 -20.58 2.73 -6.97
CA VAL A 490 -21.75 3.60 -6.96
C VAL A 490 -21.49 4.86 -6.12
N SER A 491 -20.88 4.72 -4.95
CA SER A 491 -20.53 5.85 -4.09
C SER A 491 -19.49 6.76 -4.73
N PHE A 492 -18.45 6.23 -5.40
CA PHE A 492 -17.50 7.03 -6.17
C PHE A 492 -18.22 7.86 -7.26
N VAL A 493 -19.03 7.21 -8.10
CA VAL A 493 -19.73 7.87 -9.22
C VAL A 493 -20.70 8.94 -8.70
N TYR A 494 -21.41 8.67 -7.60
CA TYR A 494 -22.30 9.63 -6.96
C TYR A 494 -21.56 10.82 -6.33
N SER A 495 -20.43 10.57 -5.67
CA SER A 495 -19.70 11.61 -4.94
C SER A 495 -19.05 12.66 -5.85
N VAL A 496 -18.74 12.33 -7.11
CA VAL A 496 -18.20 13.31 -8.08
C VAL A 496 -19.15 14.49 -8.32
N PRO A 497 -20.37 14.32 -8.85
CA PRO A 497 -21.31 15.42 -9.05
C PRO A 497 -21.77 16.03 -7.73
N MET A 498 -21.93 15.22 -6.67
CA MET A 498 -22.38 15.70 -5.37
C MET A 498 -21.35 16.67 -4.75
N TYR A 499 -20.06 16.33 -4.76
CA TYR A 499 -19.01 17.24 -4.29
C TYR A 499 -18.91 18.47 -5.18
N ALA A 500 -18.97 18.32 -6.51
CA ALA A 500 -18.93 19.46 -7.42
C ALA A 500 -20.06 20.46 -7.15
N PHE A 501 -21.27 19.97 -6.85
CA PHE A 501 -22.39 20.80 -6.47
C PHE A 501 -22.19 21.46 -5.09
N ALA A 502 -21.91 20.66 -4.06
CA ALA A 502 -21.75 21.16 -2.69
C ALA A 502 -20.59 22.17 -2.58
N ARG A 503 -19.48 21.93 -3.27
CA ARG A 503 -18.31 22.82 -3.29
C ARG A 503 -18.59 24.14 -3.98
N ARG A 504 -19.40 24.17 -5.04
CA ARG A 504 -19.85 25.44 -5.66
C ARG A 504 -20.69 26.27 -4.70
N LEU A 505 -21.57 25.64 -3.92
CA LEU A 505 -22.35 26.34 -2.90
C LEU A 505 -21.46 26.87 -1.76
N GLU A 506 -20.53 26.05 -1.28
CA GLU A 506 -19.57 26.43 -0.24
C GLU A 506 -18.74 27.66 -0.67
N LEU A 507 -18.26 27.69 -1.92
CA LEU A 507 -17.52 28.83 -2.46
C LEU A 507 -18.38 30.10 -2.57
N ARG A 508 -19.65 29.99 -2.97
CA ARG A 508 -20.57 31.16 -3.03
C ARG A 508 -20.85 31.74 -1.65
N TYR A 509 -21.04 30.88 -0.66
CA TYR A 509 -21.30 31.32 0.71
C TYR A 509 -20.06 31.97 1.32
N THR A 510 -18.87 31.39 1.10
CA THR A 510 -17.61 31.90 1.64
C THR A 510 -17.02 33.09 0.88
N SER A 511 -17.44 33.37 -0.36
CA SER A 511 -17.08 34.60 -1.08
C SER A 511 -17.98 35.78 -0.72
N SER A 512 -19.14 35.52 -0.12
CA SER A 512 -20.14 36.54 0.25
C SER A 512 -20.04 36.97 1.72
N ALA A 513 -19.20 36.29 2.50
CA ALA A 513 -18.88 36.54 3.91
C ALA A 513 -17.40 36.89 4.03
#